data_AF-A0A7C1UNK2-F1
#
_entry.id   AF-A0A7C1UNK2-F1
#
_cell.length_a   1.000
_cell.length_b   1.000
_cell.length_c   1.000
_cell.angle_alpha   90.00
_cell.angle_beta   90.00
_cell.angle_gamma   90.00
#
_symmetry.space_group_name_H-M   'P 1'
#
loop_
_entity.id
_entity.type
_entity.pdbx_description
1 polymer ?
#
loop_
_entity_poly.entity_id
_entity_poly.type
_entity_poly.pdbx_seq_one_letter_code
_entity_poly.pdbx_strand_id
1 'polypeptide(L)'
;MPKFVFHEDRAQRVLIDGIHRAYKDQKFLYNKYHAVHGVAPQHCNLPKGVVLGSQKHVLFLFFTTLVTLQSSSDEGFKRSVLLYEQFHGCFTEHSLLERVDGISTLEEIFKHVGFNKPKTWSGYWSECAETLFHEYDGDPLCIIRDVKTVDGMLLYKKNARKEGKSWWLNGYGPKLFSLFCIFCEELGLIEPVSDAIPVDVHLQRICLSTGIVTTDVGKFGDTVLAEFLRKELTRFCRVNNIAPVDISHAMWFLGSKSCSKCNRVRGLKYHCPVFSLCTGSPPTKPYWRKGHWRTDLGSNARGHPFYREHQYELFF
;
A
#
# COMPACT_ATOMS: atom_id res chain seq x y z
N MET A 1 -20.66 16.19 5.20
CA MET A 1 -19.63 15.14 5.04
C MET A 1 -20.33 13.85 4.62
N PRO A 2 -19.73 13.01 3.76
CA PRO A 2 -20.33 11.72 3.38
C PRO A 2 -20.57 10.86 4.63
N LYS A 3 -21.74 10.22 4.74
CA LYS A 3 -22.02 9.27 5.83
C LYS A 3 -21.73 7.86 5.32
N PHE A 4 -20.58 7.32 5.72
CA PHE A 4 -20.23 5.93 5.42
C PHE A 4 -20.89 4.98 6.42
N VAL A 5 -21.32 3.83 5.91
CA VAL A 5 -21.84 2.70 6.72
C VAL A 5 -20.99 1.48 6.41
N PHE A 6 -20.41 0.89 7.45
CA PHE A 6 -19.68 -0.38 7.37
C PHE A 6 -20.63 -1.52 7.71
N HIS A 7 -20.81 -2.46 6.79
CA HIS A 7 -21.75 -3.58 6.93
C HIS A 7 -21.01 -4.81 7.44
N GLU A 8 -21.03 -5.05 8.75
CA GLU A 8 -20.27 -6.15 9.38
C GLU A 8 -20.62 -7.53 8.82
N ASP A 9 -21.89 -7.86 8.63
CA ASP A 9 -22.33 -9.13 8.01
C ASP A 9 -21.82 -9.28 6.57
N ARG A 10 -21.64 -8.16 5.87
CA ARG A 10 -21.07 -8.18 4.53
C ARG A 10 -19.56 -8.32 4.59
N ALA A 11 -18.90 -7.63 5.51
CA ALA A 11 -17.47 -7.78 5.78
C ALA A 11 -17.11 -9.21 6.19
N GLN A 12 -17.90 -9.87 7.03
CA GLN A 12 -17.74 -11.28 7.40
C GLN A 12 -17.69 -12.19 6.17
N ARG A 13 -18.74 -12.13 5.35
CA ARG A 13 -18.86 -13.00 4.16
C ARG A 13 -17.79 -12.72 3.11
N VAL A 14 -17.40 -11.45 2.95
CA VAL A 14 -16.44 -11.05 1.91
C VAL A 14 -15.00 -11.22 2.39
N LEU A 15 -14.65 -10.66 3.54
CA LEU A 15 -13.28 -10.64 4.05
C LEU A 15 -12.89 -11.98 4.68
N ILE A 16 -13.76 -12.59 5.49
CA ILE A 16 -13.39 -13.80 6.25
C ILE A 16 -13.68 -15.05 5.43
N ASP A 17 -14.95 -15.28 5.09
CA ASP A 17 -15.38 -16.50 4.40
C ASP A 17 -14.88 -16.58 2.96
N GLY A 18 -14.72 -15.41 2.31
CA GLY A 18 -14.25 -15.29 0.94
C GLY A 18 -12.74 -15.10 0.84
N ILE A 19 -12.26 -13.88 1.13
CA ILE A 19 -10.88 -13.44 0.83
C ILE A 19 -9.85 -14.12 1.73
N HIS A 20 -9.99 -14.01 3.04
CA HIS A 20 -9.03 -14.53 4.02
C HIS A 20 -8.94 -16.05 3.94
N ARG A 21 -10.08 -16.76 3.98
CA ARG A 21 -10.10 -18.23 3.83
C ARG A 21 -9.45 -18.66 2.52
N ALA A 22 -9.81 -18.04 1.39
CA ALA A 22 -9.19 -18.38 0.11
C ALA A 22 -7.68 -18.08 0.08
N TYR A 23 -7.23 -17.02 0.75
CA TYR A 23 -5.82 -16.67 0.87
C TYR A 23 -5.06 -17.74 1.67
N LYS A 24 -5.52 -18.07 2.89
CA LYS A 24 -4.90 -19.10 3.73
C LYS A 24 -4.91 -20.49 3.09
N ASP A 25 -6.01 -20.84 2.41
CA ASP A 25 -6.15 -22.11 1.68
C ASP A 25 -5.41 -22.11 0.32
N GLN A 26 -4.83 -20.97 -0.09
CA GLN A 26 -4.21 -20.76 -1.39
C GLN A 26 -5.10 -21.20 -2.58
N LYS A 27 -6.39 -20.86 -2.52
CA LYS A 27 -7.38 -21.16 -3.58
C LYS A 27 -7.55 -19.99 -4.53
N PHE A 28 -8.21 -20.25 -5.67
CA PHE A 28 -8.49 -19.24 -6.69
C PHE A 28 -7.21 -18.60 -7.22
N LEU A 29 -7.09 -17.26 -7.25
CA LEU A 29 -5.87 -16.57 -7.67
C LEU A 29 -4.69 -16.76 -6.70
N TYR A 30 -4.96 -17.13 -5.44
CA TYR A 30 -3.95 -17.19 -4.39
C TYR A 30 -3.06 -18.43 -4.49
N ASN A 31 -3.45 -19.43 -5.29
CA ASN A 31 -2.56 -20.55 -5.63
C ASN A 31 -1.29 -20.07 -6.36
N LYS A 32 -1.37 -18.93 -7.05
CA LYS A 32 -0.27 -18.31 -7.79
C LYS A 32 0.25 -17.07 -7.07
N TYR A 33 -0.65 -16.23 -6.56
CA TYR A 33 -0.29 -14.95 -5.95
C TYR A 33 -0.48 -14.98 -4.43
N HIS A 34 0.58 -15.29 -3.70
CA HIS A 34 0.59 -15.37 -2.24
C HIS A 34 1.93 -14.88 -1.68
N ALA A 35 1.95 -14.25 -0.50
CA ALA A 35 3.18 -13.70 0.08
C ALA A 35 4.27 -14.76 0.25
N VAL A 36 3.91 -15.97 0.69
CA VAL A 36 4.82 -17.13 0.84
C VAL A 36 5.48 -17.61 -0.45
N HIS A 37 4.93 -17.25 -1.62
CA HIS A 37 5.57 -17.57 -2.90
C HIS A 37 6.62 -16.52 -3.30
N GLY A 38 6.90 -15.54 -2.45
CA GLY A 38 7.88 -14.49 -2.71
C GLY A 38 7.48 -13.52 -3.83
N VAL A 39 6.21 -13.55 -4.27
CA VAL A 39 5.74 -12.73 -5.42
C VAL A 39 5.28 -11.33 -5.03
N ALA A 40 5.30 -11.00 -3.73
CA ALA A 40 5.05 -9.64 -3.27
C ALA A 40 6.27 -8.75 -3.61
N PRO A 41 6.08 -7.49 -4.03
CA PRO A 41 7.17 -6.63 -4.48
C PRO A 41 8.31 -6.51 -3.46
N GLN A 42 7.98 -6.44 -2.16
CA GLN A 42 8.94 -6.36 -1.07
C GLN A 42 9.71 -7.66 -0.81
N HIS A 43 9.26 -8.79 -1.36
CA HIS A 43 9.96 -10.08 -1.26
C HIS A 43 10.87 -10.35 -2.46
N CYS A 44 10.42 -10.03 -3.67
CA CYS A 44 11.17 -10.32 -4.89
C CYS A 44 12.19 -9.24 -5.27
N ASN A 45 12.18 -8.08 -4.60
CA ASN A 45 13.10 -6.97 -4.87
C ASN A 45 13.92 -6.61 -3.62
N LEU A 46 14.77 -7.55 -3.20
CA LEU A 46 15.76 -7.32 -2.16
C LEU A 46 17.11 -6.94 -2.78
N PRO A 47 17.77 -5.83 -2.39
CA PRO A 47 19.06 -5.47 -2.95
C PRO A 47 20.15 -6.50 -2.65
N LYS A 48 21.13 -6.64 -3.55
CA LYS A 48 22.27 -7.55 -3.34
C LYS A 48 22.98 -7.27 -2.02
N GLY A 49 23.27 -8.34 -1.28
CA GLY A 49 23.99 -8.28 -0.01
C GLY A 49 23.15 -7.77 1.18
N VAL A 50 21.87 -7.45 0.98
CA VAL A 50 20.95 -7.14 2.08
C VAL A 50 20.34 -8.44 2.60
N VAL A 51 20.46 -8.67 3.92
CA VAL A 51 19.87 -9.84 4.58
C VAL A 51 18.42 -9.53 4.98
N LEU A 52 17.51 -10.46 4.71
CA LEU A 52 16.10 -10.33 5.08
C LEU A 52 15.95 -10.08 6.59
N GLY A 53 15.19 -9.04 6.96
CA GLY A 53 14.95 -8.64 8.35
C GLY A 53 16.10 -7.88 9.03
N SER A 54 17.26 -7.72 8.37
CA SER A 54 18.36 -6.91 8.92
C SER A 54 18.01 -5.41 8.99
N GLN A 55 18.77 -4.64 9.77
CA GLN A 55 18.62 -3.18 9.84
C GLN A 55 18.71 -2.51 8.45
N LYS A 56 19.61 -2.99 7.58
CA LYS A 56 19.71 -2.51 6.19
C LYS A 56 18.45 -2.80 5.38
N HIS A 57 17.80 -3.94 5.61
CA HIS A 57 16.53 -4.27 4.97
C HIS A 57 15.40 -3.35 5.46
N VAL A 58 15.30 -3.11 6.75
CA VAL A 58 14.28 -2.20 7.31
C VAL A 58 14.47 -0.78 6.79
N LEU A 59 15.70 -0.30 6.76
CA LEU A 59 16.08 1.01 6.20
C LEU A 59 15.70 1.11 4.72
N PHE A 60 16.01 0.07 3.94
CA PHE A 60 15.59 -0.03 2.55
C PHE A 60 14.06 0.02 2.39
N LEU A 61 13.32 -0.72 3.21
CA LEU A 61 11.86 -0.74 3.18
C LEU A 61 11.23 0.60 3.59
N PHE A 62 11.79 1.28 4.59
CA PHE A 62 11.36 2.61 5.00
C PHE A 62 11.46 3.59 3.83
N PHE A 63 12.62 3.71 3.21
CA PHE A 63 12.77 4.66 2.11
C PHE A 63 12.03 4.22 0.84
N THR A 64 11.99 2.93 0.53
CA THR A 64 11.25 2.39 -0.61
C THR A 64 9.75 2.63 -0.49
N THR A 65 9.20 2.47 0.71
CA THR A 65 7.77 2.69 0.95
C THR A 65 7.35 4.13 0.62
N LEU A 66 8.20 5.12 0.92
CA LEU A 66 7.97 6.53 0.63
C LEU A 66 7.73 6.81 -0.86
N VAL A 67 8.47 6.12 -1.74
CA VAL A 67 8.48 6.36 -3.20
C VAL A 67 7.57 5.43 -4.00
N THR A 68 6.87 4.51 -3.33
CA THR A 68 5.86 3.64 -3.96
C THR A 68 4.52 4.34 -4.21
N LEU A 69 4.40 5.60 -3.83
CA LEU A 69 3.19 6.39 -4.03
C LEU A 69 3.04 6.77 -5.51
N GLN A 70 1.91 6.40 -6.14
CA GLN A 70 1.56 6.70 -7.54
C GLN A 70 2.40 6.00 -8.62
N SER A 71 3.27 5.06 -8.26
CA SER A 71 3.92 4.13 -9.18
C SER A 71 3.26 2.75 -9.11
N SER A 72 3.54 1.88 -10.10
CA SER A 72 3.30 0.45 -9.90
C SER A 72 4.22 -0.02 -8.78
N SER A 73 3.72 -0.71 -7.76
CA SER A 73 4.54 -1.17 -6.62
C SER A 73 5.76 -1.95 -7.09
N ASP A 74 5.60 -2.84 -8.07
CA ASP A 74 6.71 -3.61 -8.67
C ASP A 74 7.81 -2.69 -9.24
N GLU A 75 7.42 -1.62 -9.92
CA GLU A 75 8.36 -0.69 -10.54
C GLU A 75 9.06 0.20 -9.50
N GLY A 76 8.32 0.64 -8.48
CA GLY A 76 8.87 1.40 -7.36
C GLY A 76 9.97 0.61 -6.64
N PHE A 77 9.70 -0.66 -6.32
CA PHE A 77 10.68 -1.54 -5.68
C PHE A 77 11.91 -1.82 -6.56
N LYS A 78 11.72 -2.12 -7.85
CA LYS A 78 12.85 -2.32 -8.78
C LYS A 78 13.76 -1.10 -8.86
N ARG A 79 13.18 0.10 -8.93
CA ARG A 79 13.95 1.36 -8.94
C ARG A 79 14.66 1.59 -7.62
N SER A 80 14.04 1.28 -6.49
CA SER A 80 14.71 1.36 -5.19
C SER A 80 15.88 0.39 -5.08
N VAL A 81 15.78 -0.83 -5.63
CA VAL A 81 16.92 -1.76 -5.69
C VAL A 81 18.06 -1.14 -6.50
N LEU A 82 17.78 -0.61 -7.69
CA LEU A 82 18.78 0.08 -8.51
C LEU A 82 19.41 1.27 -7.77
N LEU A 83 18.60 2.07 -7.08
CA LEU A 83 19.06 3.19 -6.26
C LEU A 83 20.00 2.71 -5.15
N TYR A 84 19.64 1.64 -4.44
CA TYR A 84 20.44 1.09 -3.35
C TYR A 84 21.78 0.51 -3.85
N GLU A 85 21.76 -0.20 -4.98
CA GLU A 85 22.94 -0.85 -5.54
C GLU A 85 23.92 0.12 -6.21
N GLN A 86 23.41 1.22 -6.80
CA GLN A 86 24.25 2.19 -7.52
C GLN A 86 24.63 3.41 -6.68
N PHE A 87 23.77 3.82 -5.74
CA PHE A 87 23.90 5.04 -4.95
C PHE A 87 23.66 4.75 -3.47
N HIS A 88 24.51 3.91 -2.88
CA HIS A 88 24.34 3.46 -1.50
C HIS A 88 24.29 4.62 -0.49
N GLY A 89 24.95 5.75 -0.80
CA GLY A 89 24.92 6.96 0.04
C GLY A 89 23.50 7.48 0.29
N CYS A 90 22.54 7.23 -0.61
CA CYS A 90 21.14 7.60 -0.45
C CYS A 90 20.44 6.94 0.75
N PHE A 91 20.99 5.85 1.28
CA PHE A 91 20.45 5.10 2.41
C PHE A 91 21.32 5.24 3.66
N THR A 92 22.07 6.34 3.77
CA THR A 92 22.93 6.66 4.92
C THR A 92 22.78 8.13 5.27
N GLU A 93 23.46 8.58 6.34
CA GLU A 93 23.61 10.00 6.65
C GLU A 93 24.14 10.83 5.48
N HIS A 94 24.88 10.22 4.54
CA HIS A 94 25.35 10.92 3.33
C HIS A 94 24.21 11.47 2.47
N SER A 95 22.99 10.94 2.60
CA SER A 95 21.80 11.48 1.91
C SER A 95 21.42 12.89 2.34
N LEU A 96 21.98 13.38 3.45
CA LEU A 96 21.82 14.76 3.93
C LEU A 96 22.81 15.74 3.30
N LEU A 97 23.83 15.23 2.59
CA LEU A 97 24.84 16.06 1.96
C LEU A 97 24.31 16.68 0.66
N GLU A 98 24.82 17.87 0.31
CA GLU A 98 24.50 18.54 -0.97
C GLU A 98 24.87 17.68 -2.19
N ARG A 99 25.84 16.78 -2.02
CA ARG A 99 26.25 15.78 -3.01
C ARG A 99 26.24 14.40 -2.38
N VAL A 100 25.54 13.48 -3.00
CA VAL A 100 25.55 12.06 -2.62
C VAL A 100 26.45 11.31 -3.58
N ASP A 101 27.35 10.49 -3.05
CA ASP A 101 28.30 9.67 -3.81
C ASP A 101 29.15 10.48 -4.82
N GLY A 102 29.49 11.72 -4.46
CA GLY A 102 30.46 12.58 -5.14
C GLY A 102 30.01 13.21 -6.47
N ILE A 103 28.83 12.87 -6.99
CA ILE A 103 28.50 13.14 -8.40
C ILE A 103 27.19 13.94 -8.59
N SER A 104 26.21 13.91 -7.69
CA SER A 104 24.88 14.46 -8.01
C SER A 104 24.04 14.87 -6.80
N THR A 105 23.09 15.77 -7.05
CA THR A 105 21.97 16.03 -6.13
C THR A 105 21.04 14.81 -6.09
N LEU A 106 20.28 14.62 -5.00
CA LEU A 106 19.28 13.53 -4.92
C LEU A 106 18.23 13.60 -6.05
N GLU A 107 17.86 14.80 -6.51
CA GLU A 107 16.94 14.94 -7.64
C GLU A 107 17.51 14.32 -8.94
N GLU A 108 18.78 14.57 -9.23
CA GLU A 108 19.46 14.03 -10.41
C GLU A 108 19.61 12.51 -10.33
N ILE A 109 19.94 11.98 -9.15
CA ILE A 109 20.00 10.54 -8.90
C ILE A 109 18.62 9.91 -9.14
N PHE A 110 17.56 10.50 -8.60
CA PHE A 110 16.20 9.99 -8.78
C PHE A 110 15.75 10.03 -10.25
N LYS A 111 16.14 11.09 -10.96
CA LYS A 111 15.92 11.21 -12.40
C LYS A 111 16.70 10.15 -13.17
N HIS A 112 17.94 9.87 -12.80
CA HIS A 112 18.79 8.85 -13.42
C HIS A 112 18.21 7.43 -13.25
N VAL A 113 17.77 7.09 -12.04
CA VAL A 113 17.12 5.80 -11.75
C VAL A 113 15.71 5.69 -12.37
N GLY A 114 15.15 6.82 -12.80
CA GLY A 114 13.89 6.88 -13.55
C GLY A 114 12.63 7.04 -12.70
N PHE A 115 12.74 7.51 -11.46
CA PHE A 115 11.57 7.85 -10.64
C PHE A 115 10.71 8.91 -11.31
N ASN A 116 9.38 8.78 -11.20
CA ASN A 116 8.48 9.85 -11.60
C ASN A 116 8.61 11.03 -10.63
N LYS A 117 8.38 12.28 -11.07
CA LYS A 117 8.45 13.46 -10.18
C LYS A 117 9.71 13.48 -9.28
N PRO A 118 10.92 13.33 -9.85
CA PRO A 118 12.16 13.15 -9.08
C PRO A 118 12.35 14.23 -8.02
N LYS A 119 12.10 15.50 -8.36
CA LYS A 119 12.14 16.64 -7.43
C LYS A 119 11.28 16.48 -6.18
N THR A 120 10.07 15.93 -6.33
CA THR A 120 9.14 15.75 -5.20
C THR A 120 9.64 14.64 -4.28
N TRP A 121 10.05 13.51 -4.86
CA TRP A 121 10.48 12.37 -4.06
C TRP A 121 11.84 12.56 -3.43
N SER A 122 12.79 13.21 -4.11
CA SER A 122 14.08 13.55 -3.52
C SER A 122 13.92 14.50 -2.34
N GLY A 123 13.03 15.50 -2.44
CA GLY A 123 12.71 16.40 -1.33
C GLY A 123 12.15 15.66 -0.12
N TYR A 124 11.13 14.81 -0.31
CA TYR A 124 10.59 14.00 0.80
C TYR A 124 11.61 13.01 1.36
N TRP A 125 12.48 12.47 0.51
CA TRP A 125 13.55 11.56 0.93
C TRP A 125 14.54 12.27 1.85
N SER A 126 15.04 13.45 1.46
CA SER A 126 15.92 14.26 2.31
C SER A 126 15.26 14.63 3.64
N GLU A 127 14.00 15.05 3.62
CA GLU A 127 13.25 15.40 4.84
C GLU A 127 13.02 14.19 5.77
N CYS A 128 12.78 13.00 5.20
CA CYS A 128 12.69 11.77 5.97
C CYS A 128 14.06 11.31 6.48
N ALA A 129 15.12 11.49 5.71
CA ALA A 129 16.48 11.21 6.14
C ALA A 129 16.88 12.10 7.32
N GLU A 130 16.53 13.39 7.29
CA GLU A 130 16.77 14.33 8.39
C GLU A 130 16.10 13.81 9.67
N THR A 131 14.85 13.39 9.57
CA THR A 131 14.13 12.76 10.70
C THR A 131 14.86 11.52 11.19
N LEU A 132 15.17 10.61 10.27
CA LEU A 132 15.63 9.28 10.61
C LEU A 132 17.04 9.28 11.20
N PHE A 133 17.96 10.04 10.63
CA PHE A 133 19.35 10.00 11.06
C PHE A 133 19.62 10.94 12.24
N HIS A 134 18.95 12.10 12.34
CA HIS A 134 19.18 13.01 13.47
C HIS A 134 18.35 12.68 14.71
N GLU A 135 17.13 12.15 14.57
CA GLU A 135 16.28 11.85 15.74
C GLU A 135 16.28 10.37 16.14
N TYR A 136 16.68 9.47 15.22
CA TYR A 136 16.50 8.02 15.39
C TYR A 136 17.74 7.20 15.05
N ASP A 137 18.91 7.83 14.92
CA ASP A 137 20.21 7.19 14.66
C ASP A 137 20.17 6.16 13.50
N GLY A 138 19.35 6.43 12.48
CA GLY A 138 19.24 5.54 11.33
C GLY A 138 18.38 4.29 11.54
N ASP A 139 17.63 4.15 12.64
CA ASP A 139 16.74 3.01 12.91
C ASP A 139 15.25 3.38 12.76
N PRO A 140 14.60 2.99 11.63
CA PRO A 140 13.18 3.26 11.42
C PRO A 140 12.24 2.57 12.42
N LEU A 141 12.67 1.50 13.10
CA LEU A 141 11.85 0.82 14.10
C LEU A 141 11.67 1.67 15.36
N CYS A 142 12.60 2.58 15.67
CA CYS A 142 12.43 3.54 16.77
C CYS A 142 11.23 4.46 16.52
N ILE A 143 11.01 4.89 15.27
CA ILE A 143 9.86 5.72 14.89
C ILE A 143 8.54 5.01 15.25
N ILE A 144 8.41 3.74 14.89
CA ILE A 144 7.20 2.94 15.17
C ILE A 144 7.00 2.80 16.68
N ARG A 145 8.08 2.52 17.44
CA ARG A 145 8.04 2.37 18.90
C ARG A 145 7.58 3.64 19.61
N ASP A 146 8.01 4.81 19.12
CA ASP A 146 7.66 6.10 19.70
C ASP A 146 6.21 6.49 19.42
N VAL A 147 5.80 6.40 18.15
CA VAL A 147 4.46 6.83 17.74
C VAL A 147 3.37 5.82 18.07
N LYS A 148 3.73 4.53 18.16
CA LYS A 148 2.91 3.35 18.51
C LYS A 148 1.74 3.02 17.58
N THR A 149 1.13 4.03 16.98
CA THR A 149 -0.05 3.94 16.11
C THR A 149 0.09 4.91 14.94
N VAL A 150 -0.69 4.69 13.89
CA VAL A 150 -0.78 5.59 12.73
C VAL A 150 -1.37 6.94 13.17
N ASP A 151 -2.40 6.92 14.03
CA ASP A 151 -2.96 8.15 14.62
C ASP A 151 -1.93 8.88 15.50
N GLY A 152 -1.10 8.14 16.23
CA GLY A 152 0.02 8.68 17.00
C GLY A 152 1.06 9.36 16.10
N MET A 153 1.41 8.76 14.97
CA MET A 153 2.30 9.36 13.98
C MET A 153 1.72 10.67 13.42
N LEU A 154 0.43 10.70 13.11
CA LEU A 154 -0.24 11.92 12.65
C LEU A 154 -0.24 13.03 13.70
N LEU A 155 -0.47 12.68 14.96
CA LEU A 155 -0.42 13.63 16.08
C LEU A 155 0.99 14.17 16.27
N TYR A 156 1.99 13.29 16.26
CA TYR A 156 3.40 13.67 16.38
C TYR A 156 3.79 14.63 15.25
N LYS A 157 3.51 14.26 14.00
CA LYS A 157 3.73 15.11 12.82
C LYS A 157 3.03 16.46 12.91
N LYS A 158 1.81 16.51 13.47
CA LYS A 158 1.09 17.78 13.70
C LYS A 158 1.78 18.65 14.75
N ASN A 159 2.32 18.06 15.82
CA ASN A 159 3.03 18.78 16.87
C ASN A 159 4.42 19.25 16.39
N ALA A 160 5.19 18.38 15.73
CA ALA A 160 6.46 18.71 15.09
C ALA A 160 6.32 19.93 14.15
N ARG A 161 5.24 20.00 13.36
CA ARG A 161 4.92 21.16 12.53
C ARG A 161 4.72 22.46 13.31
N LYS A 162 4.09 22.41 14.48
CA LYS A 162 3.93 23.60 15.35
C LYS A 162 5.26 24.07 15.93
N GLU A 163 6.21 23.15 16.08
CA GLU A 163 7.58 23.41 16.55
C GLU A 163 8.54 23.78 15.41
N GLY A 164 8.03 24.01 14.19
CA GLY A 164 8.85 24.38 13.03
C GLY A 164 9.48 23.21 12.27
N LYS A 165 9.29 21.97 12.71
CA LYS A 165 9.75 20.75 12.03
C LYS A 165 8.73 20.26 10.99
N SER A 166 8.46 21.11 9.99
CA SER A 166 7.47 20.79 8.94
C SER A 166 7.86 19.60 8.05
N TRP A 167 9.16 19.30 8.02
CA TRP A 167 9.81 18.19 7.31
C TRP A 167 9.60 16.82 7.96
N TRP A 168 9.18 16.76 9.23
CA TRP A 168 9.10 15.51 9.98
C TRP A 168 8.21 14.48 9.27
N LEU A 169 8.84 13.37 8.83
CA LEU A 169 8.25 12.32 8.00
C LEU A 169 7.37 12.85 6.85
N ASN A 170 7.84 13.84 6.10
CA ASN A 170 7.07 14.32 4.95
C ASN A 170 6.86 13.22 3.90
N GLY A 171 5.76 13.29 3.15
CA GLY A 171 5.35 12.20 2.24
C GLY A 171 4.73 10.98 2.94
N TYR A 172 5.11 10.65 4.18
CA TYR A 172 4.42 9.65 4.98
C TYR A 172 3.04 10.16 5.45
N GLY A 173 2.00 9.56 4.88
CA GLY A 173 0.62 9.64 5.34
C GLY A 173 0.14 8.30 5.90
N PRO A 174 -1.14 8.20 6.34
CA PRO A 174 -1.66 7.01 7.00
C PRO A 174 -1.46 5.72 6.21
N LYS A 175 -1.69 5.75 4.90
CA LYS A 175 -1.49 4.61 4.00
C LYS A 175 -0.05 4.12 3.99
N LEU A 176 0.92 5.01 3.73
CA LEU A 176 2.32 4.60 3.58
C LEU A 176 2.93 4.17 4.91
N PHE A 177 2.58 4.85 5.99
CA PHE A 177 3.03 4.43 7.32
C PHE A 177 2.42 3.09 7.73
N SER A 178 1.13 2.86 7.47
CA SER A 178 0.51 1.54 7.67
C SER A 178 1.21 0.47 6.83
N LEU A 179 1.55 0.77 5.59
CA LEU A 179 2.26 -0.18 4.71
C LEU A 179 3.63 -0.55 5.27
N PHE A 180 4.39 0.45 5.75
CA PHE A 180 5.68 0.22 6.38
C PHE A 180 5.55 -0.64 7.66
N CYS A 181 4.55 -0.36 8.51
CA CYS A 181 4.26 -1.19 9.68
C CYS A 181 3.95 -2.65 9.29
N ILE A 182 3.12 -2.86 8.27
CA ILE A 182 2.78 -4.22 7.80
C ILE A 182 4.03 -4.96 7.30
N PHE A 183 4.96 -4.29 6.61
CA PHE A 183 6.23 -4.94 6.22
C PHE A 183 7.08 -5.33 7.43
N CYS A 184 7.12 -4.51 8.48
CA CYS A 184 7.87 -4.84 9.69
C CYS A 184 7.21 -5.96 10.49
N GLU A 185 5.87 -5.98 10.57
CA GLU A 185 5.07 -7.07 11.16
C GLU A 185 5.31 -8.39 10.43
N GLU A 186 5.28 -8.37 9.09
CA GLU A 186 5.54 -9.54 8.24
C GLU A 186 6.92 -10.16 8.49
N LEU A 187 7.92 -9.35 8.82
CA LEU A 187 9.27 -9.78 9.16
C LEU A 187 9.43 -10.23 10.61
N GLY A 188 8.39 -10.15 11.44
CA GLY A 188 8.43 -10.47 12.86
C GLY A 188 9.28 -9.48 13.68
N LEU A 189 9.48 -8.26 13.18
CA LEU A 189 10.31 -7.25 13.84
C LEU A 189 9.55 -6.39 14.84
N ILE A 190 8.22 -6.33 14.69
CA ILE A 190 7.32 -5.60 15.58
C ILE A 190 6.04 -6.42 15.78
N GLU A 191 5.34 -6.14 16.88
CA GLU A 191 3.96 -6.56 17.07
C GLU A 191 3.01 -5.80 16.11
N PRO A 192 1.85 -6.38 15.78
CA PRO A 192 0.86 -5.71 14.93
C PRO A 192 0.44 -4.35 15.48
N VAL A 193 0.56 -3.31 14.65
CA VAL A 193 0.15 -1.95 15.02
C VAL A 193 -1.37 -1.83 14.95
N SER A 194 -1.99 -1.42 16.07
CA SER A 194 -3.43 -1.57 16.32
C SER A 194 -4.38 -0.81 15.39
N ASP A 195 -3.86 0.07 14.53
CA ASP A 195 -4.62 0.87 13.56
C ASP A 195 -3.94 0.94 12.17
N ALA A 196 -3.05 -0.02 11.89
CA ALA A 196 -2.29 -0.11 10.64
C ALA A 196 -2.91 -1.09 9.63
N ILE A 197 -3.75 -0.57 8.75
CA ILE A 197 -4.11 -1.24 7.49
C ILE A 197 -3.90 -0.24 6.35
N PRO A 198 -3.03 -0.54 5.37
CA PRO A 198 -2.79 0.35 4.23
C PRO A 198 -4.00 0.37 3.30
N VAL A 199 -4.86 1.37 3.46
CA VAL A 199 -6.04 1.53 2.60
C VAL A 199 -5.68 2.27 1.31
N ASP A 200 -5.52 1.50 0.23
CA ASP A 200 -5.25 2.01 -1.10
C ASP A 200 -6.49 1.96 -2.03
N VAL A 201 -6.27 2.28 -3.31
CA VAL A 201 -7.32 2.22 -4.34
C VAL A 201 -7.91 0.81 -4.50
N HIS A 202 -7.10 -0.23 -4.32
CA HIS A 202 -7.52 -1.61 -4.50
C HIS A 202 -8.46 -2.03 -3.38
N LEU A 203 -8.07 -1.73 -2.15
CA LEU A 203 -8.83 -2.04 -0.96
C LEU A 203 -10.15 -1.25 -0.94
N GLN A 204 -10.11 0.06 -1.20
CA GLN A 204 -11.31 0.91 -1.32
C GLN A 204 -12.26 0.37 -2.38
N ARG A 205 -11.74 0.01 -3.56
CA ARG A 205 -12.55 -0.54 -4.64
C ARG A 205 -13.21 -1.85 -4.24
N ILE A 206 -12.48 -2.79 -3.63
CA ILE A 206 -13.06 -4.07 -3.19
C ILE A 206 -14.20 -3.81 -2.18
N CYS A 207 -13.99 -2.92 -1.20
CA CYS A 207 -15.02 -2.61 -0.21
C CYS A 207 -16.28 -2.01 -0.84
N LEU A 208 -16.12 -1.10 -1.81
CA LEU A 208 -17.25 -0.51 -2.55
C LEU A 208 -17.95 -1.54 -3.45
N SER A 209 -17.20 -2.30 -4.25
CA SER A 209 -17.71 -3.28 -5.20
C SER A 209 -18.48 -4.43 -4.56
N THR A 210 -18.16 -4.73 -3.31
CA THR A 210 -18.78 -5.82 -2.55
C THR A 210 -19.84 -5.34 -1.58
N GLY A 211 -19.99 -4.03 -1.39
CA GLY A 211 -20.93 -3.45 -0.43
C GLY A 211 -20.51 -3.63 1.04
N ILE A 212 -19.24 -3.89 1.32
CA ILE A 212 -18.70 -3.80 2.70
C ILE A 212 -18.92 -2.39 3.24
N VAL A 213 -18.76 -1.38 2.38
CA VAL A 213 -19.03 0.01 2.71
C VAL A 213 -20.02 0.60 1.72
N THR A 214 -20.99 1.35 2.24
CA THR A 214 -21.92 2.16 1.44
C THR A 214 -21.93 3.59 1.93
N THR A 215 -22.51 4.48 1.13
CA THR A 215 -22.62 5.91 1.42
C THR A 215 -23.94 6.44 0.86
N ASP A 216 -24.46 7.49 1.49
CA ASP A 216 -25.64 8.23 1.05
C ASP A 216 -25.37 9.17 -0.14
N VAL A 217 -24.11 9.55 -0.35
CA VAL A 217 -23.70 10.41 -1.47
C VAL A 217 -22.99 9.64 -2.59
N GLY A 218 -23.23 10.06 -3.84
CA GLY A 218 -22.61 9.48 -5.03
C GLY A 218 -21.15 9.88 -5.29
N LYS A 219 -20.67 10.97 -4.67
CA LYS A 219 -19.32 11.50 -4.86
C LYS A 219 -18.68 11.85 -3.52
N PHE A 220 -17.45 11.37 -3.29
CA PHE A 220 -16.72 11.59 -2.04
C PHE A 220 -15.21 11.45 -2.26
N GLY A 221 -14.42 12.13 -1.43
CA GLY A 221 -12.95 12.12 -1.48
C GLY A 221 -12.37 10.77 -1.06
N ASP A 222 -11.30 10.34 -1.70
CA ASP A 222 -10.68 9.04 -1.42
C ASP A 222 -9.99 8.99 -0.06
N THR A 223 -9.37 10.10 0.38
CA THR A 223 -8.72 10.19 1.69
C THR A 223 -9.72 10.02 2.85
N VAL A 224 -10.93 10.55 2.70
CA VAL A 224 -11.99 10.41 3.71
C VAL A 224 -12.47 8.97 3.81
N LEU A 225 -12.66 8.29 2.67
CA LEU A 225 -13.00 6.86 2.66
C LEU A 225 -11.85 6.01 3.21
N ALA A 226 -10.60 6.32 2.84
CA ALA A 226 -9.42 5.59 3.28
C ALA A 226 -9.29 5.61 4.81
N GLU A 227 -9.47 6.77 5.41
CA GLU A 227 -9.41 6.94 6.86
C GLU A 227 -10.54 6.19 7.57
N PHE A 228 -11.78 6.28 7.06
CA PHE A 228 -12.90 5.51 7.57
C PHE A 228 -12.64 4.00 7.52
N LEU A 229 -12.23 3.49 6.36
CA LEU A 229 -11.96 2.06 6.17
C LEU A 229 -10.78 1.58 7.01
N ARG A 230 -9.73 2.39 7.22
CA ARG A 230 -8.58 1.99 8.04
C ARG A 230 -9.03 1.68 9.46
N LYS A 231 -9.86 2.55 10.04
CA LYS A 231 -10.40 2.38 11.40
C LYS A 231 -11.34 1.19 11.48
N GLU A 232 -12.30 1.09 10.56
CA GLU A 232 -13.28 0.00 10.59
C GLU A 232 -12.66 -1.37 10.32
N LEU A 233 -11.75 -1.48 9.35
CA LEU A 233 -11.11 -2.75 9.03
C LEU A 233 -10.16 -3.21 10.12
N THR A 234 -9.43 -2.29 10.76
CA THR A 234 -8.54 -2.71 11.85
C THR A 234 -9.35 -3.14 13.08
N ARG A 235 -10.44 -2.42 13.39
CA ARG A 235 -11.42 -2.86 14.39
C ARG A 235 -11.99 -4.24 14.06
N PHE A 236 -12.41 -4.45 12.82
CA PHE A 236 -12.97 -5.70 12.34
C PHE A 236 -11.98 -6.87 12.44
N CYS A 237 -10.71 -6.65 12.04
CA CYS A 237 -9.65 -7.65 12.17
C CYS A 237 -9.42 -8.04 13.64
N ARG A 238 -9.34 -7.05 14.55
CA ARG A 238 -9.17 -7.27 15.98
C ARG A 238 -10.32 -8.08 16.59
N VAL A 239 -11.57 -7.71 16.31
CA VAL A 239 -12.76 -8.42 16.84
C VAL A 239 -12.82 -9.87 16.37
N ASN A 240 -12.34 -10.15 15.16
CA ASN A 240 -12.36 -11.49 14.56
C ASN A 240 -11.03 -12.25 14.70
N ASN A 241 -10.06 -11.73 15.46
CA ASN A 241 -8.74 -12.31 15.63
C ASN A 241 -8.04 -12.65 14.29
N ILE A 242 -8.05 -11.70 13.35
CA ILE A 242 -7.38 -11.82 12.05
C ILE A 242 -6.17 -10.91 12.03
N ALA A 243 -5.05 -11.44 11.55
CA ALA A 243 -3.84 -10.66 11.33
C ALA A 243 -4.07 -9.61 10.22
N PRO A 244 -3.86 -8.29 10.48
CA PRO A 244 -4.02 -7.24 9.48
C PRO A 244 -3.16 -7.45 8.22
N VAL A 245 -1.96 -8.04 8.38
CA VAL A 245 -1.07 -8.39 7.26
C VAL A 245 -1.73 -9.35 6.27
N ASP A 246 -2.42 -10.40 6.74
CA ASP A 246 -3.06 -11.40 5.89
C ASP A 246 -4.15 -10.76 5.01
N ILE A 247 -5.00 -9.92 5.61
CA ILE A 247 -6.04 -9.19 4.86
C ILE A 247 -5.42 -8.20 3.88
N SER A 248 -4.38 -7.48 4.29
CA SER A 248 -3.71 -6.49 3.47
C SER A 248 -3.12 -7.11 2.20
N HIS A 249 -2.37 -8.21 2.32
CA HIS A 249 -1.86 -8.93 1.15
C HIS A 249 -2.98 -9.52 0.30
N ALA A 250 -3.93 -10.21 0.91
CA ALA A 250 -5.01 -10.88 0.18
C ALA A 250 -5.82 -9.90 -0.67
N MET A 251 -6.16 -8.73 -0.10
CA MET A 251 -6.87 -7.68 -0.81
C MET A 251 -5.98 -6.99 -1.84
N TRP A 252 -4.69 -6.79 -1.57
CA TRP A 252 -3.76 -6.21 -2.54
C TRP A 252 -3.58 -7.11 -3.76
N PHE A 253 -3.37 -8.42 -3.59
CA PHE A 253 -3.25 -9.38 -4.69
C PHE A 253 -4.55 -9.48 -5.50
N LEU A 254 -5.71 -9.64 -4.83
CA LEU A 254 -7.00 -9.64 -5.50
C LEU A 254 -7.23 -8.34 -6.28
N GLY A 255 -6.91 -7.22 -5.66
CA GLY A 255 -7.04 -5.88 -6.20
C GLY A 255 -6.19 -5.62 -7.44
N SER A 256 -4.90 -5.88 -7.33
CA SER A 256 -3.89 -5.58 -8.34
C SER A 256 -3.95 -6.56 -9.52
N LYS A 257 -4.08 -7.86 -9.25
CA LYS A 257 -4.02 -8.92 -10.27
C LYS A 257 -5.36 -9.25 -10.92
N SER A 258 -6.48 -9.04 -10.22
CA SER A 258 -7.80 -9.45 -10.70
C SER A 258 -8.79 -8.27 -10.83
N CYS A 259 -9.13 -7.62 -9.72
CA CYS A 259 -10.20 -6.62 -9.65
C CYS A 259 -9.94 -5.39 -10.55
N SER A 260 -8.68 -5.04 -10.82
CA SER A 260 -8.28 -3.93 -11.69
C SER A 260 -8.68 -4.12 -13.16
N LYS A 261 -8.83 -5.37 -13.60
CA LYS A 261 -9.14 -5.74 -14.98
C LYS A 261 -10.42 -6.58 -15.08
N CYS A 262 -11.20 -6.69 -13.99
CA CYS A 262 -12.28 -7.69 -13.85
C CYS A 262 -13.36 -7.63 -14.95
N ASN A 263 -13.60 -6.45 -15.53
CA ASN A 263 -14.55 -6.24 -16.62
C ASN A 263 -14.00 -6.66 -18.00
N ARG A 264 -12.78 -7.18 -18.06
CA ARG A 264 -12.07 -7.60 -19.29
C ARG A 264 -11.58 -9.06 -19.22
N VAL A 265 -11.91 -9.79 -18.15
CA VAL A 265 -11.42 -11.16 -17.92
C VAL A 265 -12.57 -12.17 -18.05
N ARG A 266 -12.38 -13.21 -18.88
CA ARG A 266 -13.29 -14.38 -18.93
C ARG A 266 -12.97 -15.33 -17.77
N GLY A 267 -13.98 -16.05 -17.28
CA GLY A 267 -13.75 -17.07 -16.24
C GLY A 267 -13.41 -16.51 -14.86
N LEU A 268 -13.64 -15.20 -14.62
CA LEU A 268 -13.35 -14.55 -13.35
C LEU A 268 -13.95 -15.27 -12.13
N LYS A 269 -15.11 -15.94 -12.30
CA LYS A 269 -15.76 -16.75 -11.26
C LYS A 269 -14.89 -17.90 -10.72
N TYR A 270 -13.90 -18.36 -11.49
CA TYR A 270 -12.95 -19.41 -11.09
C TYR A 270 -11.70 -18.84 -10.41
N HIS A 271 -11.47 -17.53 -10.45
CA HIS A 271 -10.29 -16.87 -9.91
C HIS A 271 -10.59 -15.83 -8.82
N CYS A 272 -11.83 -15.34 -8.71
CA CYS A 272 -12.22 -14.36 -7.71
C CYS A 272 -13.03 -15.05 -6.59
N PRO A 273 -12.52 -15.10 -5.36
CA PRO A 273 -13.18 -15.81 -4.25
C PRO A 273 -14.50 -15.17 -3.82
N VAL A 274 -14.71 -13.91 -4.17
CA VAL A 274 -15.91 -13.13 -3.81
C VAL A 274 -16.73 -12.77 -5.04
N PHE A 275 -16.60 -13.53 -6.13
CA PHE A 275 -17.28 -13.24 -7.39
C PHE A 275 -18.77 -13.05 -7.16
N SER A 276 -19.45 -14.02 -6.54
CA SER A 276 -20.91 -14.00 -6.28
C SER A 276 -21.35 -12.86 -5.36
N LEU A 277 -20.45 -12.33 -4.52
CA LEU A 277 -20.68 -11.24 -3.57
C LEU A 277 -20.31 -9.85 -4.13
N CYS A 278 -19.92 -9.75 -5.40
CA CYS A 278 -19.52 -8.49 -6.03
C CYS A 278 -20.59 -8.01 -7.02
N THR A 279 -20.95 -6.73 -7.00
CA THR A 279 -21.94 -6.13 -7.93
C THR A 279 -21.28 -5.45 -9.14
N GLY A 280 -19.95 -5.52 -9.24
CA GLY A 280 -19.17 -4.76 -10.23
C GLY A 280 -18.37 -3.65 -9.57
N SER A 281 -17.48 -3.01 -10.33
CA SER A 281 -16.51 -2.06 -9.77
C SER A 281 -16.79 -0.63 -10.14
N PRO A 282 -16.77 0.32 -9.19
CA PRO A 282 -16.89 1.74 -9.51
C PRO A 282 -15.74 2.19 -10.42
N PRO A 283 -15.96 3.18 -11.30
CA PRO A 283 -14.93 3.68 -12.18
C PRO A 283 -13.77 4.30 -11.39
N THR A 284 -12.53 3.90 -11.71
CA THR A 284 -11.31 4.40 -11.05
C THR A 284 -10.71 5.64 -11.73
N LYS A 285 -11.18 6.01 -12.92
CA LYS A 285 -10.69 7.20 -13.64
C LYS A 285 -10.87 8.50 -12.84
N PRO A 286 -12.00 8.76 -12.14
CA PRO A 286 -12.14 9.91 -11.25
C PRO A 286 -11.15 9.89 -10.08
N TYR A 287 -10.90 8.72 -9.50
CA TYR A 287 -9.93 8.52 -8.41
C TYR A 287 -8.55 8.99 -8.86
N TRP A 288 -8.03 8.46 -9.98
CA TRP A 288 -6.69 8.78 -10.46
C TRP A 288 -6.50 10.23 -10.91
N ARG A 289 -7.57 10.87 -11.40
CA ARG A 289 -7.48 12.25 -11.90
C ARG A 289 -7.69 13.31 -10.82
N LYS A 290 -8.53 13.02 -9.83
CA LYS A 290 -9.09 14.05 -8.94
C LYS A 290 -9.26 13.61 -7.48
N GLY A 291 -8.74 12.44 -7.08
CA GLY A 291 -8.79 11.98 -5.69
C GLY A 291 -10.22 11.80 -5.15
N HIS A 292 -11.14 11.30 -5.98
CA HIS A 292 -12.50 11.03 -5.51
C HIS A 292 -13.13 9.83 -6.22
N TRP A 293 -14.05 9.19 -5.52
CA TRP A 293 -14.91 8.16 -6.07
C TRP A 293 -16.21 8.75 -6.60
N ARG A 294 -16.81 8.02 -7.55
CA ARG A 294 -18.09 8.31 -8.18
C ARG A 294 -18.89 7.00 -8.27
N THR A 295 -19.75 6.76 -7.29
CA THR A 295 -20.66 5.59 -7.25
C THR A 295 -21.97 5.85 -8.00
N ASP A 296 -22.27 7.13 -8.27
CA ASP A 296 -23.40 7.59 -9.09
C ASP A 296 -23.23 7.33 -10.60
N LEU A 297 -22.01 7.09 -11.08
CA LEU A 297 -21.73 6.81 -12.49
C LEU A 297 -22.01 5.35 -12.91
N GLY A 298 -22.60 4.55 -12.03
CA GLY A 298 -22.77 3.12 -12.23
C GLY A 298 -21.47 2.33 -12.06
N SER A 299 -21.61 1.00 -11.97
CA SER A 299 -20.47 0.09 -11.83
C SER A 299 -20.10 -0.53 -13.17
N ASN A 300 -18.80 -0.73 -13.41
CA ASN A 300 -18.36 -1.61 -14.48
C ASN A 300 -18.83 -3.04 -14.17
N ALA A 301 -19.52 -3.67 -15.12
CA ALA A 301 -19.93 -5.06 -14.99
C ALA A 301 -18.74 -5.98 -14.71
N ARG A 302 -18.94 -7.00 -13.87
CA ARG A 302 -17.94 -8.04 -13.58
C ARG A 302 -17.91 -9.05 -14.72
N GLY A 303 -16.72 -9.39 -15.23
CA GLY A 303 -16.54 -10.29 -16.37
C GLY A 303 -17.01 -9.67 -17.69
N HIS A 304 -16.40 -10.10 -18.81
CA HIS A 304 -16.83 -9.65 -20.14
C HIS A 304 -17.45 -10.82 -20.94
N PRO A 305 -18.65 -10.66 -21.53
CA PRO A 305 -19.27 -11.72 -22.33
C PRO A 305 -18.69 -11.88 -23.75
N PHE A 306 -18.10 -10.83 -24.35
CA PHE A 306 -17.78 -10.79 -25.79
C PHE A 306 -16.29 -10.58 -26.20
N TYR A 307 -15.30 -10.76 -25.32
CA TYR A 307 -13.88 -10.73 -25.79
C TYR A 307 -13.51 -12.08 -26.43
N ARG A 308 -13.04 -12.05 -27.69
CA ARG A 308 -12.68 -13.23 -28.50
C ARG A 308 -11.59 -14.07 -27.83
N GLU A 309 -11.57 -15.36 -28.16
CA GLU A 309 -10.76 -16.44 -27.57
C GLU A 309 -9.22 -16.30 -27.64
N HIS A 310 -8.68 -15.14 -28.03
CA HIS A 310 -7.23 -14.96 -28.26
C HIS A 310 -6.60 -13.82 -27.44
N GLN A 311 -7.18 -13.43 -26.31
CA GLN A 311 -6.48 -12.66 -25.28
C GLN A 311 -6.38 -13.48 -23.98
N TYR A 312 -5.79 -14.67 -24.09
CA TYR A 312 -5.48 -15.55 -22.97
C TYR A 312 -4.04 -15.35 -22.48
N GLU A 313 -3.71 -14.16 -22.00
CA GLU A 313 -2.49 -13.96 -21.21
C GLU A 313 -2.75 -12.96 -20.09
N LEU A 314 -3.56 -13.37 -19.11
CA LEU A 314 -3.61 -12.68 -17.81
C LEU A 314 -2.74 -13.37 -16.75
N PHE A 315 -2.08 -14.47 -17.13
CA PHE A 315 -1.32 -15.31 -16.22
C PHE A 315 -0.01 -15.85 -16.79
N PHE A 316 0.54 -15.23 -17.85
CA PHE A 316 1.96 -15.34 -18.18
C PHE A 316 2.63 -14.01 -17.84
#